data_AF-A0A232EQ07-F1
#
_entry.id   AF-A0A232EQ07-F1
#
_cell.length_a   1.000
_cell.length_b   1.000
_cell.length_c   1.000
_cell.angle_alpha   90.00
_cell.angle_beta   90.00
_cell.angle_gamma   90.00
#
_symmetry.space_group_name_H-M   'P 1'
#
loop_
_entity.id
_entity.type
_entity.pdbx_description
1 polymer ?
#
loop_
_entity_poly.entity_id
_entity_poly.type
_entity_poly.pdbx_seq_one_letter_code
_entity_poly.pdbx_strand_id
1 'polypeptide(L)'
;MDTRFNTPAIRVSSVFVSENWAVTQLEELAFKYTWRINNFALIKLKEDGYINSPILWPSGNKSFELKFSLHLSNRNMQFYLNYRSNDQVHINYLVAVGPNKFNDTETLEKNKSVRLFYIEDDLDIFKNYGNLTIYCEIHALYKIVQNSGKKLDQCTSMQTKSVESKLSSNLLDLLENEKFSDITIIVENNEIRAHKNI
;
A
#
# COMPACT_ATOMS: atom_id res chain seq x y z
N MET A 1 22.67 31.94 -44.60
CA MET A 1 22.92 32.54 -43.27
C MET A 1 22.28 31.61 -42.26
N ASP A 2 23.11 30.72 -41.72
CA ASP A 2 22.72 29.70 -40.74
C ASP A 2 22.74 30.29 -39.33
N THR A 3 21.60 30.29 -38.65
CA THR A 3 21.51 30.58 -37.21
C THR A 3 21.36 29.28 -36.44
N ARG A 4 22.50 28.83 -35.89
CA ARG A 4 22.64 27.70 -34.98
C ARG A 4 21.95 28.02 -33.65
N PHE A 5 21.06 27.13 -33.19
CA PHE A 5 20.59 27.14 -31.80
C PHE A 5 21.51 26.23 -30.97
N ASN A 6 22.15 26.82 -29.97
CA ASN A 6 22.99 26.13 -29.00
C ASN A 6 22.12 25.26 -28.08
N THR A 7 22.36 23.95 -28.09
CA THR A 7 21.83 23.01 -27.10
C THR A 7 22.67 23.10 -25.82
N PRO A 8 22.09 23.18 -24.61
CA PRO A 8 22.88 23.13 -23.38
C PRO A 8 23.41 21.71 -23.13
N ALA A 9 24.69 21.61 -22.78
CA ALA A 9 25.32 20.38 -22.34
C ALA A 9 24.71 19.90 -21.02
N ILE A 10 24.00 18.78 -21.04
CA ILE A 10 23.57 18.08 -19.82
C ILE A 10 24.75 17.20 -19.39
N ARG A 11 25.37 17.54 -18.26
CA ARG A 11 26.35 16.70 -17.58
C ARG A 11 25.68 15.39 -17.19
N VAL A 12 26.17 14.27 -17.73
CA VAL A 12 25.87 12.94 -17.20
C VAL A 12 26.60 12.83 -15.87
N SER A 13 25.91 13.12 -14.77
CA SER A 13 26.35 12.66 -13.46
C SER A 13 26.11 11.16 -13.41
N SER A 14 27.18 10.37 -13.39
CA SER A 14 27.15 8.95 -13.09
C SER A 14 26.40 8.73 -11.78
N VAL A 15 25.16 8.25 -11.86
CA VAL A 15 24.45 7.75 -10.68
C VAL A 15 25.09 6.40 -10.37
N PHE A 16 25.80 6.32 -9.25
CA PHE A 16 26.07 5.04 -8.63
C PHE A 16 24.73 4.45 -8.22
N VAL A 17 24.18 3.56 -9.05
CA VAL A 17 23.01 2.75 -8.68
C VAL A 17 23.53 1.66 -7.75
N SER A 18 23.24 1.78 -6.46
CA SER A 18 23.42 0.66 -5.54
C SER A 18 22.33 -0.37 -5.85
N GLU A 19 22.71 -1.49 -6.44
CA GLU A 19 21.79 -2.54 -6.93
C GLU A 19 21.04 -3.33 -5.85
N ASN A 20 21.06 -2.96 -4.56
CA ASN A 20 20.44 -3.80 -3.52
C ASN A 20 19.72 -3.01 -2.42
N TRP A 21 18.76 -2.16 -2.79
CA TRP A 21 17.74 -1.73 -1.83
C TRP A 21 16.54 -2.69 -1.91
N ALA A 22 16.29 -3.40 -0.83
CA ALA A 22 15.05 -4.14 -0.67
C ALA A 22 13.87 -3.15 -0.82
N VAL A 23 13.13 -3.27 -1.92
CA VAL A 23 11.93 -2.45 -2.15
C VAL A 23 10.78 -3.11 -1.42
N THR A 24 10.24 -2.43 -0.42
CA THR A 24 8.98 -2.84 0.21
C THR A 24 7.84 -2.26 -0.61
N GLN A 25 7.13 -3.11 -1.35
CA GLN A 25 5.93 -2.70 -2.07
C GLN A 25 4.73 -2.85 -1.14
N LEU A 26 4.01 -1.75 -0.93
CA LEU A 26 2.81 -1.67 -0.12
C LEU A 26 1.60 -1.64 -1.05
N GLU A 27 0.63 -2.53 -0.85
CA GLU A 27 -0.67 -2.42 -1.50
C GLU A 27 -1.64 -1.69 -0.56
N GLU A 28 -2.24 -0.61 -1.07
CA GLU A 28 -3.21 0.23 -0.36
C GLU A 28 -4.58 0.12 -1.04
N LEU A 29 -5.62 -0.06 -0.22
CA LEU A 29 -7.03 0.06 -0.61
C LEU A 29 -7.59 1.34 0.01
N ALA A 30 -7.92 2.32 -0.84
CA ALA A 30 -8.65 3.50 -0.43
C ALA A 30 -10.16 3.30 -0.67
N PHE A 31 -10.96 3.57 0.36
CA PHE A 31 -12.40 3.39 0.36
C PHE A 31 -13.08 4.66 0.85
N LYS A 32 -13.99 5.21 0.05
CA LYS A 32 -14.82 6.37 0.41
C LYS A 32 -16.28 5.99 0.33
N TYR A 33 -17.03 6.22 1.41
CA TYR A 33 -18.43 5.83 1.50
C TYR A 33 -19.24 6.84 2.29
N THR A 34 -20.39 7.17 1.72
CA THR A 34 -21.39 8.01 2.37
C THR A 34 -22.60 7.16 2.68
N TRP A 35 -22.84 6.89 3.95
CA TRP A 35 -24.01 6.16 4.40
C TRP A 35 -25.09 7.12 4.84
N ARG A 36 -26.22 7.11 4.14
CA ARG A 36 -27.41 7.87 4.51
C ARG A 36 -28.48 6.95 5.10
N ILE A 37 -28.87 7.22 6.33
CA ILE A 37 -29.96 6.55 7.04
C ILE A 37 -31.15 7.51 7.04
N ASN A 38 -32.16 7.18 6.23
CA ASN A 38 -33.34 8.01 6.11
C ASN A 38 -34.28 7.81 7.31
N ASN A 39 -35.04 8.86 7.65
CA ASN A 39 -36.01 8.85 8.75
C ASN A 39 -35.37 8.47 10.11
N PHE A 40 -34.10 8.82 10.29
CA PHE A 40 -33.35 8.56 11.52
C PHE A 40 -34.05 9.14 12.75
N ALA A 41 -34.67 10.31 12.62
CA ALA A 41 -35.45 10.95 13.68
C ALA A 41 -36.64 10.11 14.18
N LEU A 42 -37.19 9.24 13.32
CA LEU A 42 -38.35 8.39 13.65
C LEU A 42 -37.94 7.07 14.31
N ILE A 43 -36.64 6.79 14.39
CA ILE A 43 -36.12 5.58 15.03
C ILE A 43 -36.33 5.72 16.54
N LYS A 44 -37.45 5.20 17.01
CA LYS A 44 -37.73 5.05 18.44
C LYS A 44 -36.96 3.84 18.97
N LEU A 45 -35.85 4.10 19.64
CA LEU A 45 -35.09 3.09 20.36
C LEU A 45 -35.88 2.73 21.62
N LYS A 46 -36.70 1.69 21.52
CA LYS A 46 -37.32 1.08 22.71
C LYS A 46 -36.31 0.18 23.44
N GLU A 47 -35.32 -0.33 22.70
CA GLU A 47 -34.21 -1.18 23.15
C GLU A 47 -32.96 -0.84 22.32
N ASP A 48 -31.78 -1.17 22.83
CA ASP A 48 -30.50 -1.07 22.12
C ASP A 48 -30.56 -1.83 20.79
N GLY A 49 -30.07 -1.21 19.70
CA GLY A 49 -30.28 -1.73 18.36
C GLY A 49 -29.12 -1.48 17.40
N TYR A 50 -28.97 -2.39 16.43
CA TYR A 50 -27.97 -2.28 15.37
C TYR A 50 -28.63 -2.04 14.01
N ILE A 51 -28.17 -0.99 13.33
CA ILE A 51 -28.44 -0.77 11.91
C ILE A 51 -27.19 -1.21 11.16
N ASN A 52 -27.36 -1.96 10.08
CA ASN A 52 -26.26 -2.48 9.30
C ASN A 52 -26.28 -1.90 7.89
N SER A 53 -25.11 -1.51 7.40
CA SER A 53 -24.92 -1.18 5.98
C SER A 53 -24.90 -2.44 5.12
N PRO A 54 -25.08 -2.32 3.79
CA PRO A 54 -24.78 -3.39 2.86
C PRO A 54 -23.33 -3.86 3.00
N ILE A 55 -23.08 -5.11 2.62
CA ILE A 55 -21.71 -5.63 2.52
C ILE A 55 -21.01 -4.97 1.32
N LEU A 56 -19.78 -4.55 1.54
CA LEU A 56 -18.95 -3.83 0.59
C LEU A 56 -17.73 -4.68 0.25
N TRP A 57 -17.40 -4.73 -1.04
CA TRP A 57 -16.27 -5.47 -1.59
C TRP A 57 -15.36 -4.48 -2.32
N PRO A 58 -14.23 -4.05 -1.72
CA PRO A 58 -13.31 -3.15 -2.39
C PRO A 58 -12.80 -3.76 -3.69
N SER A 59 -12.72 -2.93 -4.74
CA SER A 59 -12.23 -3.36 -6.03
C SER A 59 -10.79 -3.89 -5.90
N GLY A 60 -10.54 -5.08 -6.45
CA GLY A 60 -9.20 -5.70 -6.42
C GLY A 60 -8.97 -6.73 -5.31
N ASN A 61 -9.84 -6.86 -4.31
CA ASN A 61 -9.69 -7.89 -3.27
C ASN A 61 -11.02 -8.56 -2.88
N LYS A 62 -11.28 -9.74 -3.46
CA LYS A 62 -12.50 -10.54 -3.20
C LYS A 62 -12.52 -11.20 -1.81
N SER A 63 -11.40 -11.19 -1.10
CA SER A 63 -11.28 -11.75 0.25
C SER A 63 -11.49 -10.71 1.34
N PHE A 64 -11.70 -9.45 0.97
CA PHE A 64 -11.84 -8.33 1.89
C PHE A 64 -13.30 -7.88 1.96
N GLU A 65 -14.02 -8.40 2.95
CA GLU A 65 -15.42 -8.09 3.20
C GLU A 65 -15.50 -6.94 4.22
N LEU A 66 -16.19 -5.85 3.87
CA LEU A 66 -16.44 -4.73 4.77
C LEU A 66 -17.93 -4.57 5.06
N LYS A 67 -18.27 -4.29 6.32
CA LYS A 67 -19.63 -3.98 6.73
C LYS A 67 -19.62 -2.97 7.87
N PHE A 68 -20.30 -1.85 7.69
CA PHE A 68 -20.52 -0.91 8.78
C PHE A 68 -21.75 -1.27 9.61
N SER A 69 -21.65 -1.06 10.91
CA SER A 69 -22.75 -1.22 11.87
C SER A 69 -22.86 0.04 12.73
N LEU A 70 -24.06 0.60 12.82
CA LEU A 70 -24.40 1.68 13.73
C LEU A 70 -25.16 1.08 14.91
N HIS A 71 -24.55 1.08 16.08
CA HIS A 71 -25.21 0.76 17.33
C HIS A 71 -25.83 2.03 17.90
N LEU A 72 -27.09 1.93 18.27
CA LEU A 72 -27.87 3.03 18.82
C LEU A 72 -28.48 2.57 20.14
N SER A 73 -28.22 3.35 21.18
CA SER A 73 -28.91 3.26 22.46
C SER A 73 -29.61 4.60 22.77
N ASN A 74 -30.32 4.64 23.89
CA ASN A 74 -30.98 5.87 24.34
C ASN A 74 -30.00 7.01 24.67
N ARG A 75 -28.73 6.70 24.95
CA ARG A 75 -27.73 7.68 25.39
C ARG A 75 -26.52 7.79 24.48
N ASN A 76 -26.23 6.78 23.69
CA ASN A 76 -25.04 6.78 22.85
C ASN A 76 -25.28 6.22 21.44
N MET A 77 -24.43 6.67 20.53
CA MET A 77 -24.35 6.20 19.16
C MET A 77 -22.91 5.78 18.91
N GLN A 78 -22.75 4.56 18.41
CA GLN A 78 -21.44 3.96 18.17
C GLN A 78 -21.40 3.42 16.76
N PHE A 79 -20.31 3.66 16.06
CA PHE A 79 -20.16 3.22 14.69
C PHE A 79 -18.97 2.30 14.57
N TYR A 80 -19.22 1.14 13.95
CA TYR A 80 -18.27 0.06 13.84
C TYR A 80 -17.98 -0.25 12.38
N LEU A 81 -16.70 -0.51 12.09
CA LEU A 81 -16.28 -1.23 10.90
C LEU A 81 -16.09 -2.69 11.28
N ASN A 82 -16.90 -3.56 10.71
CA ASN A 82 -16.66 -4.99 10.73
C ASN A 82 -15.91 -5.34 9.45
N TYR A 83 -14.78 -6.03 9.59
CA TYR A 83 -14.04 -6.50 8.44
C TYR A 83 -13.77 -7.99 8.58
N ARG A 84 -13.73 -8.67 7.43
CA ARG A 84 -13.27 -10.05 7.33
C ARG A 84 -12.16 -10.11 6.29
N SER A 85 -11.00 -10.57 6.74
CA SER A 85 -9.79 -10.74 5.95
C SER A 85 -8.92 -11.80 6.62
N ASN A 86 -8.17 -12.54 5.80
CA ASN A 86 -7.19 -13.52 6.28
C ASN A 86 -5.86 -12.87 6.69
N ASP A 87 -5.66 -11.62 6.31
CA ASP A 87 -4.42 -10.86 6.52
C ASP A 87 -4.60 -9.82 7.63
N GLN A 88 -3.48 -9.46 8.27
CA GLN A 88 -3.43 -8.30 9.16
C GLN A 88 -3.47 -7.03 8.30
N VAL A 89 -4.31 -6.09 8.69
CA VAL A 89 -4.55 -4.87 7.90
C VAL A 89 -4.34 -3.66 8.79
N HIS A 90 -3.55 -2.71 8.34
CA HIS A 90 -3.42 -1.42 9.01
C HIS A 90 -4.39 -0.45 8.35
N ILE A 91 -5.25 0.20 9.12
CA ILE A 91 -6.21 1.17 8.62
C ILE A 91 -5.89 2.56 9.14
N ASN A 92 -5.94 3.54 8.25
CA ASN A 92 -6.10 4.95 8.62
C ASN A 92 -7.53 5.33 8.23
N TYR A 93 -8.26 5.98 9.13
CA TYR A 93 -9.64 6.35 8.83
C TYR A 93 -9.96 7.80 9.20
N LEU A 94 -10.93 8.34 8.47
CA LEU A 94 -11.61 9.58 8.78
C LEU A 94 -13.12 9.33 8.67
N VAL A 95 -13.86 9.60 9.74
CA VAL A 95 -15.32 9.52 9.79
C VAL A 95 -15.88 10.87 10.16
N ALA A 96 -16.90 11.32 9.44
CA ALA A 96 -17.63 12.54 9.76
C ALA A 96 -19.12 12.27 9.89
N VAL A 97 -19.73 12.79 10.95
CA VAL A 97 -21.17 12.67 11.22
C VAL A 97 -21.68 13.98 11.83
N GLY A 98 -22.49 14.71 11.05
CA GLY A 98 -22.88 16.08 11.39
C GLY A 98 -21.65 16.99 11.60
N PRO A 99 -21.55 17.71 12.74
CA PRO A 99 -20.40 18.56 13.03
C PRO A 99 -19.16 17.78 13.49
N ASN A 100 -19.32 16.51 13.86
CA ASN A 100 -18.27 15.72 14.48
C ASN A 100 -17.40 15.04 13.43
N LYS A 101 -16.08 15.05 13.67
CA LYS A 101 -15.08 14.37 12.84
C LYS A 101 -14.18 13.53 13.73
N PHE A 102 -13.96 12.30 13.32
CA PHE A 102 -13.14 11.30 14.00
C PHE A 102 -12.07 10.82 13.03
N ASN A 103 -10.84 10.70 13.48
CA ASN A 103 -9.77 10.12 12.69
C ASN A 103 -8.83 9.37 13.62
N ASP A 104 -8.34 8.23 13.16
CA ASP A 104 -7.35 7.44 13.88
C ASP A 104 -6.67 6.44 12.94
N THR A 105 -5.67 5.74 13.50
CA THR A 105 -4.97 4.63 12.89
C THR A 105 -5.08 3.39 13.76
N GLU A 106 -5.48 2.26 13.17
CA GLU A 106 -5.56 0.99 13.88
C GLU A 106 -4.97 -0.17 13.08
N THR A 107 -4.31 -1.10 13.79
CA THR A 107 -3.89 -2.38 13.24
C THR A 107 -4.91 -3.45 13.57
N LEU A 108 -5.52 -4.01 12.54
CA LEU A 108 -6.59 -4.98 12.67
C LEU A 108 -6.07 -6.41 12.40
N GLU A 109 -6.19 -7.27 13.41
CA GLU A 109 -5.92 -8.73 13.28
C GLU A 109 -7.16 -9.51 12.87
N LYS A 110 -7.02 -10.49 11.96
CA LYS A 110 -8.07 -11.32 11.34
C LYS A 110 -9.47 -11.26 11.98
N ASN A 111 -10.46 -10.85 11.17
CA ASN A 111 -11.90 -10.92 11.48
C ASN A 111 -12.33 -10.17 12.75
N LYS A 112 -11.91 -8.91 12.92
CA LYS A 112 -12.32 -8.06 14.04
C LYS A 112 -13.36 -7.01 13.65
N SER A 113 -13.99 -6.45 14.68
CA SER A 113 -14.80 -5.24 14.57
C SER A 113 -14.05 -4.12 15.30
N VAL A 114 -13.92 -2.96 14.65
CA VAL A 114 -13.29 -1.76 15.23
C VAL A 114 -14.35 -0.68 15.39
N ARG A 115 -14.36 -0.02 16.54
CA ARG A 115 -15.23 1.13 16.80
C ARG A 115 -14.57 2.39 16.26
N LEU A 116 -15.15 2.96 15.21
CA LEU A 116 -14.64 4.17 14.56
C LEU A 116 -15.06 5.45 15.28
N PHE A 117 -16.22 5.45 15.95
CA PHE A 117 -16.59 6.54 16.85
C PHE A 117 -17.56 6.10 17.94
N TYR A 118 -17.62 6.93 18.98
CA TYR A 118 -18.57 6.88 20.08
C TYR A 118 -19.02 8.31 20.38
N ILE A 119 -20.33 8.55 20.41
CA ILE A 119 -20.94 9.82 20.83
C ILE A 119 -21.91 9.50 21.96
N GLU A 120 -21.81 10.25 23.05
CA GLU A 120 -22.69 10.15 24.22
C GLU A 120 -23.43 11.46 24.43
N ASP A 121 -24.68 11.37 24.89
CA ASP A 121 -25.58 12.43 25.33
C ASP A 121 -25.96 13.53 24.32
N ASP A 122 -25.31 13.63 23.15
CA ASP A 122 -25.58 14.62 22.09
C ASP A 122 -26.42 14.08 20.92
N LEU A 123 -27.25 13.05 21.16
CA LEU A 123 -28.01 12.39 20.10
C LEU A 123 -29.17 13.23 19.54
N ASP A 124 -29.71 14.15 20.35
CA ASP A 124 -30.86 14.96 19.95
C ASP A 124 -30.55 15.91 18.79
N ILE A 125 -29.28 16.32 18.67
CA ILE A 125 -28.78 17.08 17.52
C ILE A 125 -29.08 16.32 16.23
N PHE A 126 -28.85 15.01 16.21
CA PHE A 126 -29.05 14.16 15.03
C PHE A 126 -30.53 13.83 14.76
N LYS A 127 -31.37 13.80 15.80
CA LYS A 127 -32.82 13.59 15.65
C LYS A 127 -33.49 14.78 14.92
N ASN A 128 -32.96 15.99 15.05
CA ASN A 128 -33.58 17.17 14.43
C ASN A 128 -33.38 17.27 12.92
N TYR A 129 -32.39 16.59 12.34
CA TYR A 129 -32.08 16.66 10.91
C TYR A 129 -32.91 15.71 10.03
N GLY A 130 -33.75 14.85 10.62
CA GLY A 130 -34.60 13.90 9.90
C GLY A 130 -33.86 12.69 9.34
N ASN A 131 -32.73 12.90 8.64
CA ASN A 131 -31.85 11.86 8.11
C ASN A 131 -30.46 11.97 8.73
N LEU A 132 -29.83 10.82 9.00
CA LEU A 132 -28.43 10.78 9.41
C LEU A 132 -27.56 10.50 8.20
N THR A 133 -26.50 11.28 8.03
CA THR A 133 -25.48 11.04 7.00
C THR A 133 -24.13 10.86 7.68
N ILE A 134 -23.48 9.75 7.39
CA ILE A 134 -22.15 9.40 7.87
C ILE A 134 -21.23 9.33 6.66
N TYR A 135 -20.20 10.16 6.61
CA TYR A 135 -19.12 10.06 5.64
C TYR A 135 -17.97 9.26 6.26
N CYS A 136 -17.39 8.36 5.49
CA CYS A 136 -16.27 7.53 5.91
C CYS A 136 -15.24 7.42 4.79
N GLU A 137 -13.98 7.68 5.12
CA GLU A 137 -12.81 7.47 4.28
C GLU A 137 -11.85 6.55 5.02
N ILE A 138 -11.45 5.45 4.39
CA ILE A 138 -10.59 4.42 4.96
C ILE A 138 -9.48 4.09 3.99
N HIS A 139 -8.25 4.11 4.48
CA HIS A 139 -7.06 3.70 3.77
C HIS A 139 -6.52 2.44 4.44
N ALA A 140 -6.67 1.30 3.78
CA ALA A 140 -6.29 -0.01 4.30
C ALA A 140 -5.02 -0.52 3.63
N LEU A 141 -3.97 -0.74 4.42
CA LEU A 141 -2.72 -1.34 4.03
C LEU A 141 -2.76 -2.83 4.39
N TYR A 142 -2.86 -3.70 3.39
CA TYR A 142 -3.18 -5.12 3.60
C TYR A 142 -2.12 -6.08 3.04
N LYS A 143 -1.08 -5.57 2.37
CA LYS A 143 0.02 -6.40 1.87
C LYS A 143 1.32 -5.62 1.87
N ILE A 144 2.34 -6.22 2.50
CA ILE A 144 3.72 -5.76 2.47
C ILE A 144 4.49 -6.82 1.69
N VAL A 145 4.75 -6.58 0.41
CA VAL A 145 5.63 -7.44 -0.39
C VAL A 145 7.04 -6.92 -0.18
N GLN A 146 7.82 -7.61 0.63
CA GLN A 146 9.26 -7.42 0.61
C GLN A 146 9.78 -8.04 -0.69
N ASN A 147 10.13 -7.21 -1.67
CA ASN A 147 10.96 -7.70 -2.77
C ASN A 147 12.38 -7.87 -2.23
N SER A 148 12.62 -8.95 -1.48
CA SER A 148 13.96 -9.53 -1.49
C SER A 148 14.11 -10.10 -2.90
N GLY A 149 14.96 -9.51 -3.74
CA GLY A 149 15.28 -10.09 -5.04
C GLY A 149 15.58 -11.58 -4.87
N LYS A 150 14.69 -12.45 -5.33
CA LYS A 150 14.89 -13.90 -5.26
C LYS A 150 14.78 -14.49 -6.66
N LYS A 151 15.92 -14.97 -7.14
CA LYS A 151 16.12 -16.35 -7.63
C LYS A 151 17.63 -16.58 -7.59
N LEU A 152 18.15 -17.53 -6.81
CA LEU A 152 18.00 -18.95 -7.10
C LEU A 152 18.13 -19.83 -5.83
N ASP A 153 17.23 -20.81 -5.75
CA ASP A 153 17.23 -22.08 -5.02
C ASP A 153 17.05 -22.17 -3.49
N GLN A 154 15.86 -22.68 -3.13
CA GLN A 154 15.70 -23.58 -2.00
C GLN A 154 16.24 -24.96 -2.39
N CYS A 155 17.47 -25.30 -2.02
CA CYS A 155 17.80 -26.58 -1.39
C CYS A 155 19.22 -26.58 -0.86
N THR A 156 19.36 -26.84 0.43
CA THR A 156 20.49 -27.53 1.06
C THR A 156 21.85 -26.83 1.11
N SER A 157 22.37 -26.77 2.34
CA SER A 157 23.79 -26.72 2.69
C SER A 157 24.53 -25.39 2.55
N MET A 158 25.14 -25.01 3.66
CA MET A 158 26.08 -23.92 3.83
C MET A 158 27.32 -24.11 2.95
N GLN A 159 27.34 -23.64 1.69
CA GLN A 159 28.59 -23.55 0.91
C GLN A 159 28.60 -22.58 -0.30
N THR A 160 27.47 -22.01 -0.74
CA THR A 160 27.39 -21.27 -2.03
C THR A 160 27.73 -19.78 -1.99
N LYS A 161 27.63 -19.09 -0.85
CA LYS A 161 27.93 -17.64 -0.74
C LYS A 161 29.39 -17.25 -1.09
N SER A 162 30.31 -18.22 -1.12
CA SER A 162 31.73 -18.00 -1.46
C SER A 162 32.01 -18.07 -2.97
N VAL A 163 31.09 -18.61 -3.78
CA VAL A 163 31.35 -18.95 -5.19
C VAL A 163 30.84 -17.87 -6.16
N GLU A 164 29.68 -17.28 -5.92
CA GLU A 164 29.12 -16.21 -6.79
C GLU A 164 29.90 -14.89 -6.72
N SER A 165 30.44 -14.54 -5.55
CA SER A 165 31.30 -13.36 -5.38
C SER A 165 32.63 -13.51 -6.10
N LYS A 166 33.12 -14.74 -6.26
CA LYS A 166 34.34 -15.04 -7.03
C LYS A 166 34.08 -15.02 -8.54
N LEU A 167 32.87 -15.40 -8.98
CA LEU A 167 32.55 -15.48 -10.40
C LEU A 167 32.40 -14.10 -11.04
N SER A 168 31.73 -13.19 -10.32
CA SER A 168 31.60 -11.78 -10.70
C SER A 168 32.93 -11.04 -10.70
N SER A 169 33.76 -11.25 -9.67
CA SER A 169 35.11 -10.66 -9.63
C SER A 169 35.98 -11.18 -10.77
N ASN A 170 35.95 -12.48 -11.05
CA ASN A 170 36.76 -13.08 -12.11
C ASN A 170 36.34 -12.63 -13.52
N LEU A 171 35.04 -12.37 -13.76
CA LEU A 171 34.58 -11.82 -15.05
C LEU A 171 34.99 -10.37 -15.23
N LEU A 172 34.94 -9.56 -14.17
CA LEU A 172 35.43 -8.19 -14.19
C LEU A 172 36.94 -8.16 -14.44
N ASP A 173 37.70 -9.02 -13.75
CA ASP A 173 39.15 -9.17 -13.98
C ASP A 173 39.46 -9.58 -15.42
N LEU A 174 38.62 -10.38 -16.06
CA LEU A 174 38.82 -10.82 -17.44
C LEU A 174 38.62 -9.67 -18.43
N LEU A 175 37.66 -8.78 -18.16
CA LEU A 175 37.38 -7.59 -18.96
C LEU A 175 38.46 -6.50 -18.75
N GLU A 176 38.87 -6.24 -17.51
CA GLU A 176 39.86 -5.20 -17.19
C GLU A 176 41.28 -5.57 -17.63
N ASN A 177 41.65 -6.86 -17.55
CA ASN A 177 43.00 -7.29 -17.90
C ASN A 177 43.16 -7.69 -19.38
N GLU A 178 42.08 -7.65 -20.17
CA GLU A 178 42.03 -8.00 -21.60
C GLU A 178 42.55 -9.42 -21.95
N LYS A 179 42.78 -10.27 -20.94
CA LYS A 179 43.38 -11.60 -21.11
C LYS A 179 42.42 -12.51 -21.86
N PHE A 180 42.92 -13.23 -22.87
CA PHE A 180 42.15 -14.16 -23.70
C PHE A 180 41.09 -13.53 -24.60
N SER A 181 41.13 -12.21 -24.83
CA SER A 181 40.19 -11.52 -25.72
C SER A 181 40.28 -12.07 -27.15
N ASP A 182 39.15 -12.49 -27.71
CA ASP A 182 39.02 -13.06 -29.05
C ASP A 182 38.40 -12.06 -30.06
N ILE A 183 37.91 -10.92 -29.58
CA ILE A 183 37.36 -9.83 -30.41
C ILE A 183 37.91 -8.46 -30.00
N THR A 184 37.76 -7.49 -30.90
CA THR A 184 38.10 -6.08 -30.66
C THR A 184 36.98 -5.21 -31.20
N ILE A 185 36.48 -4.33 -30.34
CA ILE A 185 35.37 -3.41 -30.62
C ILE A 185 35.98 -2.02 -30.79
N ILE A 186 35.75 -1.39 -31.93
CA ILE A 186 36.29 -0.06 -32.24
C ILE A 186 35.16 0.97 -32.14
N VAL A 187 35.32 1.97 -31.27
CA VAL A 187 34.35 3.06 -31.05
C VAL A 187 35.07 4.40 -31.16
N GLU A 188 34.78 5.17 -32.21
CA GLU A 188 35.25 6.55 -32.38
C GLU A 188 36.76 6.75 -32.12
N ASN A 189 37.58 5.80 -32.60
CA ASN A 189 39.04 5.68 -32.44
C ASN A 189 39.57 5.05 -31.14
N ASN A 190 38.69 4.54 -30.29
CA ASN A 190 39.09 3.72 -29.14
C ASN A 190 38.93 2.23 -29.47
N GLU A 191 39.93 1.43 -29.14
CA GLU A 191 39.90 -0.03 -29.27
C GLU A 191 39.62 -0.66 -27.90
N ILE A 192 38.62 -1.54 -27.84
CA ILE A 192 38.23 -2.27 -26.63
C ILE A 192 38.38 -3.76 -26.91
N ARG A 193 39.22 -4.45 -26.14
CA ARG A 193 39.42 -5.90 -26.24
C ARG A 193 38.32 -6.61 -25.45
N ALA A 194 37.67 -7.61 -26.06
CA ALA A 194 36.54 -8.31 -25.45
C ALA A 194 36.49 -9.79 -25.85
N HIS A 195 35.51 -10.51 -25.29
CA HIS A 195 35.31 -11.95 -25.50
C HIS A 195 33.92 -12.21 -26.08
N LYS A 196 33.82 -12.93 -27.19
CA LYS A 196 32.56 -13.18 -27.91
C LYS A 196 31.53 -13.98 -27.11
N ASN A 197 32.00 -14.82 -26.18
CA ASN A 197 31.18 -15.77 -25.43
C ASN A 197 30.87 -15.30 -24.00
N ILE A 198 31.17 -14.04 -23.66
CA ILE A 198 30.69 -13.35 -22.44
C ILE A 198 29.43 -12.59 -22.81
#